data_AF-A0AAD9GL94-F1
#
_entry.id   AF-A0AAD9GL94-F1
#
_cell.length_a   1.000
_cell.length_b   1.000
_cell.length_c   1.000
_cell.angle_alpha   90.00
_cell.angle_beta   90.00
_cell.angle_gamma   90.00
#
_symmetry.space_group_name_H-M   'P 1'
#
loop_
_entity.id
_entity.type
_entity.pdbx_description
1 polymer ?
#
loop_
_entity_poly.entity_id
_entity_poly.type
_entity_poly.pdbx_seq_one_letter_code
_entity_poly.pdbx_strand_id
1 'polypeptide(L)'
;MGKAAEVVTPPAPVAVEEQPVPDEDPPGPKTLISLEQLEQLNVAKSAAERVDRLQCALGVQHYSVNPSTSVWVDFCFGVLTFAQDDAHLPPEKALVLLTLAHEVYMFGTHPVESATDSPLSNHSESISDENADLHETTAEVSIKAPVPMPTAQDSPDAYHSVEAVYDQFREKIRYASGAVADGDIAQDLVDASPSPVQRFSPMEVARIVAFFTSTFFRHLRAYQYLNRVPRPCIMRECPLPTETPLPPLSLADAIME
;
A
#
# COMPACT_ATOMS: atom_id res chain seq x y z
N MET A 1 8.30 -55.00 70.75
CA MET A 1 6.94 -55.29 70.23
C MET A 1 6.67 -54.33 69.08
N GLY A 2 6.95 -54.75 67.84
CA GLY A 2 6.92 -53.93 66.64
C GLY A 2 5.68 -54.20 65.80
N LYS A 3 5.05 -53.12 65.33
CA LYS A 3 3.73 -53.06 64.68
C LYS A 3 3.74 -53.53 63.22
N ALA A 4 2.53 -53.91 62.79
CA ALA A 4 2.13 -54.49 61.53
C ALA A 4 2.32 -53.57 60.30
N ALA A 5 2.40 -54.25 59.16
CA ALA A 5 2.49 -53.74 57.79
C ALA A 5 1.13 -53.24 57.27
N GLU A 6 1.16 -52.18 56.46
CA GLU A 6 0.14 -51.90 55.45
C GLU A 6 0.82 -51.22 54.25
N VAL A 7 0.66 -51.85 53.09
CA VAL A 7 1.25 -51.48 51.80
C VAL A 7 0.27 -50.57 51.08
N VAL A 8 0.63 -49.31 50.87
CA VAL A 8 -0.11 -48.36 50.03
C VAL A 8 0.71 -48.08 48.78
N THR A 9 0.18 -48.51 47.64
CA THR A 9 0.66 -48.25 46.29
C THR A 9 0.48 -46.75 45.96
N PRO A 10 1.49 -46.04 45.41
CA PRO A 10 1.29 -44.69 44.89
C PRO A 10 0.63 -44.73 43.50
N PRO A 11 -0.33 -43.84 43.19
CA PRO A 11 -0.93 -43.75 41.87
C PRO A 11 0.02 -43.06 40.88
N ALA A 12 0.01 -43.56 39.65
CA ALA A 12 0.81 -43.08 38.52
C ALA A 12 0.52 -41.60 38.17
N PRO A 13 1.53 -40.82 37.75
CA PRO A 13 1.33 -39.45 37.31
C PRO A 13 0.57 -39.41 35.98
N VAL A 14 -0.51 -38.64 35.98
CA VAL A 14 -1.33 -38.31 34.82
C VAL A 14 -0.45 -37.56 33.82
N ALA A 15 -0.24 -38.18 32.65
CA ALA A 15 0.39 -37.54 31.50
C ALA A 15 -0.53 -36.40 31.04
N VAL A 16 -0.07 -35.17 31.23
CA VAL A 16 -0.65 -33.98 30.60
C VAL A 16 -0.27 -34.08 29.13
N GLU A 17 -1.26 -34.35 28.29
CA GLU A 17 -1.14 -34.27 26.83
C GLU A 17 -0.98 -32.80 26.47
N GLU A 18 0.29 -32.38 26.33
CA GLU A 18 0.67 -31.04 25.91
C GLU A 18 0.36 -30.92 24.41
N GLN A 19 -0.80 -30.36 24.13
CA GLN A 19 -1.23 -29.95 22.80
C GLN A 19 -0.19 -28.95 22.24
N PRO A 20 0.34 -29.15 21.02
CA PRO A 20 1.39 -28.29 20.50
C PRO A 20 0.78 -26.91 20.23
N VAL A 21 1.20 -25.93 21.04
CA VAL A 21 1.03 -24.52 20.74
C VAL A 21 1.74 -24.27 19.39
N PRO A 22 1.08 -23.67 18.39
CA PRO A 22 1.81 -23.24 17.20
C PRO A 22 2.88 -22.28 17.68
N ASP A 23 4.14 -22.61 17.45
CA ASP A 23 5.25 -21.69 17.62
C ASP A 23 4.87 -20.38 16.90
N GLU A 24 4.50 -19.35 17.67
CA GLU A 24 4.53 -18.00 17.16
C GLU A 24 6.01 -17.71 16.91
N ASP A 25 6.38 -17.80 15.64
CA ASP A 25 7.66 -17.28 15.15
C ASP A 25 7.84 -15.89 15.78
N PRO A 26 9.02 -15.60 16.38
CA PRO A 26 9.29 -14.30 16.95
C PRO A 26 8.98 -13.24 15.89
N PRO A 27 8.44 -12.07 16.25
CA PRO A 27 8.02 -11.05 15.29
C PRO A 27 9.23 -10.67 14.44
N GLY A 28 9.32 -11.30 13.26
CA GLY A 28 10.38 -11.05 12.31
C GLY A 28 10.29 -9.58 11.89
N PRO A 29 11.39 -9.01 11.35
CA PRO A 29 11.31 -7.70 10.75
C PRO A 29 10.14 -7.68 9.77
N LYS A 30 9.22 -6.71 9.91
CA LYS A 30 8.06 -6.55 9.04
C LYS A 30 8.53 -6.26 7.61
N THR A 31 8.85 -7.30 6.85
CA THR A 31 9.23 -7.18 5.45
C THR A 31 7.98 -7.06 4.60
N LEU A 32 8.06 -6.29 3.52
CA LEU A 32 6.93 -6.07 2.60
C LEU A 32 6.39 -7.38 2.01
N ILE A 33 7.28 -8.33 1.76
CA ILE A 33 6.99 -9.70 1.32
C ILE A 33 7.82 -10.68 2.16
N SER A 34 7.37 -11.92 2.24
CA SER A 34 8.10 -13.00 2.92
C SER A 34 9.31 -13.48 2.11
N LEU A 35 10.26 -14.13 2.80
CA LEU A 35 11.41 -14.78 2.17
C LEU A 35 10.97 -15.83 1.15
N GLU A 36 9.97 -16.65 1.48
CA GLU A 36 9.43 -17.67 0.59
C GLU A 36 8.87 -17.06 -0.71
N GLN A 37 8.14 -15.93 -0.59
CA GLN A 37 7.64 -15.21 -1.77
C GLN A 37 8.78 -14.66 -2.63
N LEU A 38 9.86 -14.16 -2.03
CA LEU A 38 11.04 -13.72 -2.77
C LEU A 38 11.74 -14.87 -3.50
N GLU A 39 11.84 -16.03 -2.88
CA GLU A 39 12.40 -17.22 -3.53
C GLU A 39 11.52 -17.68 -4.70
N GLN A 40 10.19 -17.66 -4.53
CA GLN A 40 9.25 -17.94 -5.62
C GLN A 40 9.42 -16.95 -6.78
N LEU A 41 9.71 -15.67 -6.51
CA LEU A 41 10.02 -14.68 -7.55
C LEU A 41 11.31 -15.00 -8.31
N ASN A 42 12.27 -15.68 -7.68
CA ASN A 42 13.55 -16.02 -8.28
C ASN A 42 13.47 -17.29 -9.13
N VAL A 43 12.53 -18.18 -8.82
CA VAL A 43 12.28 -19.40 -9.59
C VAL A 43 11.54 -19.14 -10.91
N ALA A 44 10.87 -17.99 -11.04
CA ALA A 44 10.14 -17.63 -12.25
C ALA A 44 11.08 -17.47 -13.46
N LYS A 45 10.63 -17.96 -14.62
CA LYS A 45 11.48 -18.08 -15.83
C LYS A 45 11.39 -16.88 -16.76
N SER A 46 10.43 -15.99 -16.53
CA SER A 46 10.20 -14.81 -17.35
C SER A 46 9.89 -13.58 -16.51
N ALA A 47 10.23 -12.39 -17.02
CA ALA A 47 9.93 -11.12 -16.34
C ALA A 47 8.43 -10.93 -16.10
N ALA A 48 7.58 -11.34 -17.05
CA ALA A 48 6.12 -11.28 -16.90
C ALA A 48 5.64 -12.14 -15.71
N GLU A 49 6.13 -13.39 -15.62
CA GLU A 49 5.81 -14.29 -14.50
C GLU A 49 6.31 -13.76 -13.16
N ARG A 50 7.47 -13.08 -13.14
CA ARG A 50 7.99 -12.41 -11.94
C ARG A 50 7.07 -11.27 -11.50
N VAL A 51 6.61 -10.46 -12.44
CA VAL A 51 5.68 -9.34 -12.15
C VAL A 51 4.33 -9.87 -11.66
N ASP A 52 3.80 -10.95 -12.24
CA ASP A 52 2.55 -11.58 -11.78
C ASP A 52 2.68 -12.12 -10.35
N ARG A 53 3.77 -12.84 -10.05
CA ARG A 53 4.04 -13.32 -8.68
C ARG A 53 4.23 -12.18 -7.70
N LEU A 54 4.83 -11.06 -8.13
CA LEU A 54 5.04 -9.89 -7.28
C LEU A 54 3.70 -9.21 -6.98
N GLN A 55 2.82 -9.08 -7.98
CA GLN A 55 1.46 -8.57 -7.76
C GLN A 55 0.70 -9.40 -6.72
N CYS A 56 0.77 -10.74 -6.83
CA CYS A 56 0.17 -11.64 -5.84
C CYS A 56 0.79 -11.46 -4.44
N ALA A 57 2.12 -11.36 -4.34
CA ALA A 57 2.82 -11.17 -3.07
C ALA A 57 2.49 -9.82 -2.41
N LEU A 58 2.29 -8.77 -3.20
CA LEU A 58 1.91 -7.43 -2.75
C LEU A 58 0.39 -7.27 -2.52
N GLY A 59 -0.42 -8.30 -2.82
CA GLY A 59 -1.88 -8.26 -2.67
C GLY A 59 -2.61 -7.34 -3.67
N VAL A 60 -1.99 -7.05 -4.82
CA VAL A 60 -2.54 -6.13 -5.83
C VAL A 60 -3.47 -6.88 -6.79
N GLN A 61 -4.74 -6.46 -6.87
CA GLN A 61 -5.74 -7.09 -7.75
C GLN A 61 -6.06 -6.26 -9.01
N HIS A 62 -5.60 -5.01 -9.11
CA HIS A 62 -5.99 -4.06 -10.17
C HIS A 62 -4.79 -3.37 -10.86
N TYR A 63 -3.71 -4.12 -11.10
CA TYR A 63 -2.49 -3.58 -11.69
C TYR A 63 -2.72 -2.87 -13.04
N SER A 64 -3.58 -3.39 -13.92
CA SER A 64 -3.83 -2.79 -15.24
C SER A 64 -4.81 -1.61 -15.24
N VAL A 65 -5.57 -1.44 -14.16
CA VAL A 65 -6.66 -0.44 -14.09
C VAL A 65 -6.24 0.78 -13.28
N ASN A 66 -5.42 0.58 -12.24
CA ASN A 66 -4.96 1.68 -11.38
C ASN A 66 -3.51 2.07 -11.72
N PRO A 67 -3.27 3.23 -12.35
CA PRO A 67 -1.94 3.65 -12.75
C PRO A 67 -1.01 3.91 -11.55
N SER A 68 -1.55 4.32 -10.39
CA SER A 68 -0.74 4.52 -9.19
C SER A 68 -0.23 3.20 -8.63
N THR A 69 -1.08 2.17 -8.67
CA THR A 69 -0.69 0.82 -8.25
C THR A 69 0.27 0.18 -9.26
N SER A 70 0.09 0.43 -10.57
CA SER A 70 1.01 -0.09 -11.60
C SER A 70 2.42 0.47 -11.42
N VAL A 71 2.54 1.80 -11.24
CA VAL A 71 3.82 2.48 -11.01
C VAL A 71 4.50 1.96 -9.73
N TRP A 72 3.73 1.70 -8.68
CA TRP A 72 4.27 1.16 -7.44
C TRP A 72 4.82 -0.27 -7.61
N VAL A 73 4.07 -1.15 -8.27
CA VAL A 73 4.54 -2.53 -8.54
C VAL A 73 5.77 -2.52 -9.46
N ASP A 74 5.79 -1.68 -10.50
CA ASP A 74 6.94 -1.53 -11.39
C ASP A 74 8.17 -1.02 -10.64
N PHE A 75 7.98 -0.10 -9.70
CA PHE A 75 9.04 0.38 -8.83
C PHE A 75 9.59 -0.75 -7.93
N CYS A 76 8.73 -1.50 -7.25
CA CYS A 76 9.13 -2.65 -6.44
C CYS A 76 9.87 -3.71 -7.28
N PHE A 77 9.38 -3.97 -8.50
CA PHE A 77 10.03 -4.89 -9.44
C PHE A 77 11.42 -4.39 -9.85
N GLY A 78 11.57 -3.10 -10.16
CA GLY A 78 12.85 -2.49 -10.49
C GLY A 78 13.85 -2.57 -9.34
N VAL A 79 13.41 -2.35 -8.10
CA VAL A 79 14.25 -2.47 -6.90
C VAL A 79 14.72 -3.91 -6.70
N LEU A 80 13.83 -4.89 -6.87
CA LEU A 80 14.19 -6.31 -6.75
C LEU A 80 15.15 -6.76 -7.85
N THR A 81 14.91 -6.32 -9.09
CA THR A 81 15.79 -6.60 -10.24
C THR A 81 17.18 -6.03 -9.98
N PHE A 82 17.28 -4.77 -9.57
CA PHE A 82 18.55 -4.15 -9.18
C PHE A 82 19.23 -4.91 -8.03
N ALA A 83 18.47 -5.25 -6.97
CA ALA A 83 19.03 -5.94 -5.81
C ALA A 83 19.70 -7.27 -6.19
N GLN A 84 19.13 -8.00 -7.13
CA GLN A 84 19.58 -9.35 -7.50
C GLN A 84 20.57 -9.35 -8.66
N ASP A 85 20.24 -8.63 -9.74
CA ASP A 85 20.95 -8.73 -11.01
C ASP A 85 22.16 -7.77 -11.06
N ASP A 86 22.04 -6.56 -10.48
CA ASP A 86 23.12 -5.56 -10.50
C ASP A 86 23.93 -5.53 -9.20
N ALA A 87 23.24 -5.59 -8.06
CA ALA A 87 23.86 -5.46 -6.75
C ALA A 87 24.30 -6.81 -6.15
N HIS A 88 23.73 -7.92 -6.63
CA HIS A 88 23.95 -9.29 -6.14
C HIS A 88 23.80 -9.40 -4.61
N LEU A 89 22.77 -8.76 -4.07
CA LEU A 89 22.46 -8.78 -2.65
C LEU A 89 21.90 -10.15 -2.24
N PRO A 90 22.25 -10.66 -1.04
CA PRO A 90 21.58 -11.81 -0.46
C PRO A 90 20.09 -11.51 -0.22
N PRO A 91 19.23 -12.54 -0.20
CA PRO A 91 17.78 -12.36 -0.19
C PRO A 91 17.29 -11.55 1.03
N GLU A 92 17.93 -11.71 2.18
CA GLU A 92 17.60 -10.97 3.40
C GLU A 92 17.84 -9.46 3.21
N LYS A 93 18.96 -9.08 2.59
CA LYS A 93 19.25 -7.67 2.27
C LYS A 93 18.36 -7.13 1.16
N ALA A 94 17.96 -7.97 0.19
CA ALA A 94 17.02 -7.58 -0.85
C ALA A 94 15.63 -7.26 -0.26
N LEU A 95 15.16 -8.04 0.72
CA LEU A 95 13.93 -7.75 1.45
C LEU A 95 14.01 -6.45 2.26
N VAL A 96 15.13 -6.21 2.94
CA VAL A 96 15.37 -4.94 3.66
C VAL A 96 15.35 -3.76 2.69
N LEU A 97 16.03 -3.89 1.55
CA LEU A 97 16.04 -2.86 0.52
C LEU A 97 14.65 -2.59 -0.05
N LEU A 98 13.88 -3.64 -0.36
CA LEU A 98 12.51 -3.52 -0.87
C LEU A 98 11.59 -2.84 0.14
N THR A 99 11.71 -3.20 1.42
CA THR A 99 10.90 -2.60 2.49
C THR A 99 11.23 -1.13 2.66
N LEU A 100 12.52 -0.78 2.70
CA LEU A 100 12.98 0.61 2.73
C LEU A 100 12.49 1.39 1.50
N ALA A 101 12.59 0.79 0.31
CA ALA A 101 12.13 1.39 -0.93
C ALA A 101 10.64 1.70 -0.88
N HIS A 102 9.83 0.76 -0.41
CA HIS A 102 8.40 0.93 -0.24
C HIS A 102 8.08 2.05 0.73
N GLU A 103 8.72 2.10 1.89
CA GLU A 103 8.49 3.19 2.87
C GLU A 103 8.81 4.57 2.29
N VAL A 104 9.93 4.69 1.57
CA VAL A 104 10.34 5.94 0.90
C VAL A 104 9.37 6.31 -0.24
N TYR A 105 8.90 5.32 -1.00
CA TYR A 105 7.87 5.53 -2.02
C TYR A 105 6.59 6.06 -1.38
N MET A 106 6.08 5.37 -0.36
CA MET A 106 4.85 5.75 0.33
C MET A 106 4.98 7.17 0.88
N PHE A 107 6.07 7.48 1.58
CA PHE A 107 6.30 8.84 2.07
C PHE A 107 6.31 9.89 0.95
N GLY A 108 6.97 9.63 -0.18
CA GLY A 108 7.01 10.58 -1.29
C GLY A 108 5.70 10.73 -2.08
N THR A 109 4.84 9.71 -2.05
CA THR A 109 3.57 9.68 -2.80
C THR A 109 2.33 9.91 -1.94
N HIS A 110 2.45 9.99 -0.62
CA HIS A 110 1.34 10.41 0.24
C HIS A 110 1.22 11.92 0.23
N PRO A 111 -0.02 12.44 0.12
CA PRO A 111 -0.24 13.85 0.30
C PRO A 111 0.15 14.29 1.71
N VAL A 112 0.73 15.48 1.84
CA VAL A 112 1.00 16.07 3.16
C VAL A 112 -0.35 16.42 3.76
N GLU A 113 -0.76 15.69 4.81
CA GLU A 113 -1.93 16.06 5.61
C GLU A 113 -1.65 17.44 6.21
N SER A 114 -2.27 18.44 5.60
CA SER A 114 -2.18 19.82 6.08
C SER A 114 -2.95 19.84 7.39
N ALA A 115 -2.24 19.90 8.52
CA ALA A 115 -2.84 20.10 9.84
C ALA A 115 -3.73 21.36 9.83
N THR A 116 -4.99 21.15 9.49
CA THR A 116 -6.05 22.14 9.56
C THR A 116 -7.17 21.53 10.40
N ASP A 117 -6.82 21.19 11.63
CA ASP A 117 -7.82 21.08 12.68
C ASP A 117 -8.36 22.49 12.95
N SER A 118 -9.53 22.77 12.39
CA SER A 118 -10.53 23.57 13.08
C SER A 118 -11.80 22.73 13.16
N PRO A 119 -12.07 22.10 14.32
CA PRO A 119 -13.32 21.41 14.54
C PRO A 119 -14.33 22.42 15.06
N LEU A 120 -15.28 22.85 14.23
CA LEU A 120 -16.57 23.32 14.73
C LEU A 120 -17.67 22.93 13.73
N SER A 121 -18.30 21.81 14.07
CA SER A 121 -19.74 21.63 14.02
C SER A 121 -20.48 22.97 14.04
N ASN A 122 -21.49 23.12 13.18
CA ASN A 122 -22.85 23.50 13.62
C ASN A 122 -23.85 23.47 12.45
N HIS A 123 -24.83 22.58 12.61
CA HIS A 123 -26.23 22.67 12.18
C HIS A 123 -26.48 22.86 10.67
N SER A 124 -26.90 21.84 9.92
CA SER A 124 -28.26 21.27 9.93
C SER A 124 -29.35 22.33 10.09
N GLU A 125 -29.84 22.84 8.97
CA GLU A 125 -31.24 23.27 8.86
C GLU A 125 -31.76 22.95 7.46
N SER A 126 -32.58 21.89 7.45
CA SER A 126 -33.54 21.56 6.41
C SER A 126 -34.70 22.54 6.50
N ILE A 127 -35.10 23.15 5.38
CA ILE A 127 -36.49 23.54 5.18
C ILE A 127 -36.86 23.46 3.70
N SER A 128 -37.86 22.63 3.43
CA SER A 128 -38.58 22.48 2.16
C SER A 128 -39.62 23.59 1.96
N ASP A 129 -39.73 24.01 0.69
CA ASP A 129 -40.94 24.30 -0.13
C ASP A 129 -42.10 25.24 0.28
N GLU A 130 -42.73 25.75 -0.79
CA GLU A 130 -43.95 26.58 -1.00
C GLU A 130 -43.82 28.12 -0.88
N ASN A 131 -44.29 28.97 -1.81
CA ASN A 131 -45.28 28.86 -2.90
C ASN A 131 -45.19 30.04 -3.92
N ALA A 132 -45.66 29.79 -5.16
CA ALA A 132 -46.32 30.66 -6.18
C ALA A 132 -45.69 32.03 -6.58
N ASP A 133 -45.62 32.49 -7.85
CA ASP A 133 -46.63 32.43 -8.93
C ASP A 133 -46.04 32.90 -10.31
N LEU A 134 -46.60 32.35 -11.39
CA LEU A 134 -46.71 32.79 -12.81
C LEU A 134 -45.62 33.63 -13.55
N HIS A 135 -45.05 33.08 -14.65
CA HIS A 135 -45.34 33.46 -16.06
C HIS A 135 -44.49 32.67 -17.11
N GLU A 136 -45.21 32.00 -18.02
CA GLU A 136 -45.05 32.01 -19.48
C GLU A 136 -43.73 31.62 -20.20
N THR A 137 -43.76 30.39 -20.74
CA THR A 137 -43.26 29.91 -22.05
C THR A 137 -42.17 30.73 -22.77
N THR A 138 -40.93 30.23 -22.76
CA THR A 138 -40.06 30.18 -23.95
C THR A 138 -39.11 28.99 -23.79
N ALA A 139 -38.95 28.20 -24.86
CA ALA A 139 -38.02 27.07 -24.89
C ALA A 139 -36.57 27.57 -24.78
N GLU A 140 -36.02 27.52 -23.57
CA GLU A 140 -34.59 27.74 -23.34
C GLU A 140 -33.92 26.42 -22.93
N VAL A 141 -32.86 26.13 -23.68
CA VAL A 141 -31.91 25.04 -23.47
C VAL A 141 -31.48 25.05 -22.00
N SER A 142 -31.93 24.05 -21.23
CA SER A 142 -31.44 23.83 -19.88
C SER A 142 -30.01 23.30 -19.97
N ILE A 143 -29.05 24.22 -20.02
CA ILE A 143 -27.65 23.94 -19.71
C ILE A 143 -27.64 23.62 -18.22
N LYS A 144 -27.80 22.33 -17.89
CA LYS A 144 -27.61 21.85 -16.53
C LYS A 144 -26.16 22.18 -16.16
N ALA A 145 -26.02 23.04 -15.16
CA ALA A 145 -24.74 23.53 -14.67
C ALA A 145 -23.73 22.37 -14.53
N PRO A 146 -22.45 22.58 -14.89
CA PRO A 146 -21.45 21.55 -14.73
C PRO A 146 -21.42 21.15 -13.26
N VAL A 147 -21.55 19.84 -13.02
CA VAL A 147 -21.29 19.21 -11.73
C VAL A 147 -20.02 19.83 -11.16
N PRO A 148 -19.99 20.27 -9.89
CA PRO A 148 -18.77 20.77 -9.28
C PRO A 148 -17.71 19.69 -9.43
N MET A 149 -16.71 19.94 -10.27
CA MET A 149 -15.49 19.16 -10.26
C MET A 149 -14.93 19.19 -8.84
N PRO A 150 -14.28 18.11 -8.37
CA PRO A 150 -13.62 18.14 -7.07
C PRO A 150 -12.72 19.37 -7.02
N THR A 151 -13.09 20.29 -6.13
CA THR A 151 -12.35 21.51 -5.84
C THR A 151 -10.93 21.13 -5.45
N ALA A 152 -9.99 21.51 -6.32
CA ALA A 152 -8.69 22.05 -5.99
C ALA A 152 -8.08 21.61 -4.64
N GLN A 153 -7.04 20.77 -4.70
CA GLN A 153 -5.89 20.99 -3.82
C GLN A 153 -4.97 21.99 -4.54
N ASP A 154 -5.26 23.29 -4.39
CA ASP A 154 -4.48 24.41 -4.91
C ASP A 154 -3.18 24.67 -4.10
N SER A 155 -2.74 23.75 -3.25
CA SER A 155 -1.48 23.91 -2.53
C SER A 155 -0.31 23.35 -3.36
N PRO A 156 0.71 24.16 -3.69
CA PRO A 156 1.96 23.66 -4.27
C PRO A 156 2.69 22.64 -3.35
N ASP A 157 2.25 22.55 -2.09
CA ASP A 157 2.77 21.70 -1.02
C ASP A 157 1.94 20.43 -0.75
N ALA A 158 1.08 20.01 -1.69
CA ALA A 158 0.26 18.80 -1.51
C ALA A 158 1.09 17.52 -1.30
N TYR A 159 2.39 17.49 -1.63
CA TYR A 159 3.27 16.32 -1.46
C TYR A 159 4.62 16.74 -0.88
N HIS A 160 5.29 15.82 -0.17
CA HIS A 160 6.65 16.03 0.34
C HIS A 160 7.63 16.41 -0.78
N SER A 161 8.53 17.34 -0.49
CA SER A 161 9.60 17.72 -1.43
C SER A 161 10.53 16.54 -1.70
N VAL A 162 11.13 16.52 -2.88
CA VAL A 162 12.06 15.45 -3.29
C VAL A 162 13.27 15.42 -2.35
N GLU A 163 13.70 16.59 -1.89
CA GLU A 163 14.76 16.76 -0.91
C GLU A 163 14.39 16.10 0.43
N ALA A 164 13.17 16.31 0.93
CA ALA A 164 12.70 15.65 2.16
C ALA A 164 12.64 14.12 2.02
N VAL A 165 12.18 13.62 0.87
CA VAL A 165 12.16 12.18 0.59
C VAL A 165 13.59 11.61 0.49
N TYR A 166 14.53 12.37 -0.06
CA TYR A 166 15.93 11.99 -0.13
C TYR A 166 16.60 11.95 1.26
N ASP A 167 16.30 12.92 2.12
CA ASP A 167 16.81 12.96 3.49
C ASP A 167 16.29 11.77 4.30
N GLN A 168 15.00 11.46 4.17
CA GLN A 168 14.41 10.26 4.80
C GLN A 168 15.05 8.97 4.28
N PHE A 169 15.27 8.87 2.96
CA PHE A 169 15.99 7.73 2.37
C PHE A 169 17.42 7.61 2.92
N ARG A 170 18.15 8.73 3.02
CA ARG A 170 19.51 8.75 3.58
C ARG A 170 19.55 8.28 5.03
N GLU A 171 18.59 8.73 5.82
CA GLU A 171 18.49 8.34 7.23
C GLU A 171 18.20 6.85 7.38
N LYS A 172 17.23 6.32 6.63
CA LYS A 172 16.90 4.89 6.64
C LYS A 172 18.07 4.02 6.16
N ILE A 173 18.78 4.43 5.11
CA ILE A 173 19.98 3.72 4.62
C ILE A 173 21.11 3.78 5.65
N ARG A 174 21.29 4.91 6.33
CA ARG A 174 22.30 5.07 7.40
C ARG A 174 21.99 4.10 8.55
N TYR A 175 20.74 4.03 8.98
CA TYR A 175 20.28 3.09 10.01
C TYR A 175 20.48 1.62 9.58
N ALA A 176 20.06 1.28 8.36
CA ALA A 176 20.23 -0.07 7.80
C ALA A 176 21.70 -0.48 7.66
N SER A 177 22.62 0.49 7.53
CA SER A 177 24.07 0.25 7.48
C SER A 177 24.71 0.12 8.88
N GLY A 178 23.95 0.35 9.96
CA GLY A 178 24.43 0.31 11.34
C GLY A 178 25.22 1.55 11.78
N ALA A 179 25.16 2.65 11.02
CA ALA A 179 25.73 3.92 11.45
C ALA A 179 24.73 4.62 12.39
N VAL A 180 24.89 4.41 13.70
CA VAL A 180 24.03 5.02 14.72
C VAL A 180 24.12 6.55 14.62
N ALA A 181 22.98 7.21 14.46
CA ALA A 181 22.88 8.66 14.68
C ALA A 181 22.88 8.89 16.19
N ASP A 182 23.92 9.54 16.70
CA ASP A 182 23.96 10.06 18.05
C ASP A 182 23.01 11.27 18.09
N GLY A 183 21.74 11.05 18.46
CA GLY A 183 20.73 12.10 18.46
C GLY A 183 19.28 11.61 18.52
N ASP A 184 18.78 11.39 19.74
CA ASP A 184 17.47 11.82 20.24
C ASP A 184 16.23 11.73 19.31
N ILE A 185 15.94 10.56 18.73
CA ILE A 185 14.58 10.22 18.30
C ILE A 185 14.05 9.10 19.19
N ALA A 186 13.35 9.51 20.24
CA ALA A 186 12.64 8.65 21.16
C ALA A 186 11.37 8.06 20.50
N GLN A 187 11.19 6.75 20.73
CA GLN A 187 9.91 6.06 20.88
C GLN A 187 9.02 5.90 19.63
N ASP A 188 9.51 5.13 18.66
CA ASP A 188 8.65 4.17 17.92
C ASP A 188 9.43 3.06 17.17
N LEU A 189 10.77 3.14 17.12
CA LEU A 189 11.66 2.14 16.51
C LEU A 189 12.37 1.24 17.54
N VAL A 190 11.76 1.04 18.71
CA VAL A 190 12.35 0.32 19.84
C VAL A 190 12.18 -1.20 19.65
N ASP A 191 12.94 -1.80 18.71
CA ASP A 191 13.54 -3.16 18.88
C ASP A 191 14.35 -3.71 17.67
N ALA A 192 14.53 -2.97 16.58
CA ALA A 192 15.06 -3.56 15.34
C ALA A 192 16.41 -2.99 14.91
N SER A 193 17.44 -3.03 15.78
CA SER A 193 18.80 -2.89 15.26
C SER A 193 19.02 -4.02 14.24
N PRO A 194 19.29 -3.71 12.95
CA PRO A 194 19.38 -4.74 11.93
C PRO A 194 20.47 -5.70 12.35
N SER A 195 20.15 -7.01 12.34
CA SER A 195 21.11 -8.07 12.59
C SER A 195 22.38 -7.80 11.75
N PRO A 196 23.59 -8.09 12.26
CA PRO A 196 24.83 -7.87 11.50
C PRO A 196 24.80 -8.45 10.08
N VAL A 197 24.00 -9.50 9.86
CA VAL A 197 23.80 -10.15 8.55
C VAL A 197 23.02 -9.27 7.55
N GLN A 198 22.17 -8.38 8.05
CA GLN A 198 21.30 -7.51 7.26
C GLN A 198 21.92 -6.13 6.99
N ARG A 199 23.11 -5.84 7.51
CA ARG A 199 23.75 -4.52 7.33
C ARG A 199 24.34 -4.36 5.94
N PHE A 200 24.07 -3.22 5.32
CA PHE A 200 24.69 -2.85 4.05
C PHE A 200 26.15 -2.43 4.25
N SER A 201 27.02 -2.97 3.41
CA SER A 201 28.41 -2.51 3.28
C SER A 201 28.48 -1.16 2.57
N PRO A 202 29.55 -0.37 2.75
CA PRO A 202 29.69 0.92 2.07
C PRO A 202 29.58 0.84 0.54
N MET A 203 30.05 -0.25 -0.07
CA MET A 203 29.95 -0.48 -1.51
C MET A 203 28.51 -0.77 -1.96
N GLU A 204 27.76 -1.56 -1.18
CA GLU A 204 26.33 -1.80 -1.43
C GLU A 204 25.54 -0.50 -1.32
N VAL A 205 25.80 0.30 -0.28
CA VAL A 205 25.17 1.62 -0.09
C VAL A 205 25.44 2.54 -1.29
N ALA A 206 26.68 2.62 -1.77
CA ALA A 206 27.02 3.45 -2.92
C ALA A 206 26.22 3.05 -4.18
N ARG A 207 26.09 1.74 -4.44
CA ARG A 207 25.30 1.21 -5.56
C ARG A 207 23.81 1.50 -5.38
N ILE A 208 23.27 1.28 -4.19
CA ILE A 208 21.87 1.57 -3.85
C ILE A 208 21.57 3.06 -4.07
N VAL A 209 22.39 3.97 -3.52
CA VAL A 209 22.20 5.41 -3.69
C VAL A 209 22.27 5.81 -5.16
N ALA A 210 23.23 5.27 -5.92
CA ALA A 210 23.33 5.54 -7.36
C ALA A 210 22.09 5.07 -8.14
N PHE A 211 21.56 3.90 -7.81
CA PHE A 211 20.33 3.38 -8.41
C PHE A 211 19.13 4.29 -8.10
N PHE A 212 18.88 4.59 -6.82
CA PHE A 212 17.74 5.42 -6.42
C PHE A 212 17.79 6.83 -7.01
N THR A 213 18.96 7.46 -7.00
CA THR A 213 19.15 8.82 -7.53
C THR A 213 18.97 8.90 -9.05
N SER A 214 19.39 7.87 -9.79
CA SER A 214 19.25 7.83 -11.25
C SER A 214 17.87 7.41 -11.73
N THR A 215 17.17 6.58 -10.95
CA THR A 215 15.86 5.99 -11.31
C THR A 215 14.74 6.58 -10.47
N PHE A 216 14.62 6.17 -9.20
CA PHE A 216 13.48 6.48 -8.34
C PHE A 216 13.17 7.97 -8.24
N PHE A 217 14.13 8.81 -7.83
CA PHE A 217 13.88 10.23 -7.59
C PHE A 217 13.50 10.99 -8.88
N ARG A 218 13.95 10.50 -10.04
CA ARG A 218 13.53 11.02 -11.34
C ARG A 218 12.06 10.70 -11.63
N HIS A 219 11.62 9.47 -11.36
CA HIS A 219 10.23 9.06 -11.56
C HIS A 219 9.29 9.67 -10.52
N LEU A 220 9.74 9.82 -9.27
CA LEU A 220 8.97 10.46 -8.21
C LEU A 220 8.61 11.91 -8.57
N ARG A 221 9.56 12.68 -9.12
CA ARG A 221 9.30 14.04 -9.61
C ARG A 221 8.22 14.05 -10.69
N ALA A 222 8.29 13.11 -11.63
CA ALA A 222 7.28 12.99 -12.67
C ALA A 222 5.91 12.63 -12.06
N TYR A 223 5.86 11.66 -11.15
CA TYR A 223 4.62 11.27 -10.46
C TYR A 223 4.00 12.44 -9.68
N GLN A 224 4.79 13.15 -8.87
CA GLN A 224 4.32 14.31 -8.12
C GLN A 224 3.83 15.42 -9.06
N TYR A 225 4.53 15.67 -10.18
CA TYR A 225 4.09 16.64 -11.18
C TYR A 225 2.75 16.26 -11.82
N LEU A 226 2.57 14.99 -12.21
CA LEU A 226 1.34 14.49 -12.83
C LEU A 226 0.12 14.66 -11.93
N ASN A 227 0.29 14.48 -10.62
CA ASN A 227 -0.79 14.60 -9.65
C ASN A 227 -1.03 16.04 -9.18
N ARG A 228 -0.07 16.95 -9.39
CA ARG A 228 -0.22 18.38 -9.04
C ARG A 228 -0.84 19.21 -10.15
N VAL A 229 -0.63 18.85 -11.42
CA VAL A 229 -1.07 19.69 -12.55
C VAL A 229 -2.45 19.24 -13.02
N PRO A 230 -3.50 20.07 -12.86
CA PRO A 230 -4.81 19.78 -13.42
C PRO A 230 -4.71 19.65 -14.93
N ARG A 231 -5.17 18.52 -15.48
CA ARG A 231 -5.21 18.32 -16.93
C ARG A 231 -6.60 18.66 -17.46
N PRO A 232 -6.72 19.36 -18.59
CA PRO A 232 -8.00 19.54 -19.24
C PRO A 232 -8.54 18.17 -19.64
N CYS A 233 -9.61 17.74 -18.99
CA CYS A 233 -10.33 16.52 -19.35
C CYS A 233 -11.45 16.88 -20.31
N ILE A 234 -11.49 16.22 -21.48
CA ILE A 234 -12.61 16.34 -22.41
C ILE A 234 -13.60 15.23 -22.06
N MET A 235 -14.65 15.58 -21.33
CA MET A 235 -15.75 14.66 -21.08
C MET A 235 -16.52 14.46 -22.39
N ARG A 236 -16.58 13.21 -22.87
CA ARG A 236 -17.41 12.83 -24.00
C ARG A 236 -18.59 12.01 -23.49
N GLU A 237 -19.78 12.52 -23.72
CA GLU A 237 -21.00 11.76 -23.49
C GLU A 237 -21.18 10.78 -24.65
N CYS A 238 -21.14 9.48 -24.36
CA CYS A 238 -21.44 8.43 -25.32
C CYS A 238 -22.85 7.92 -25.05
N PRO A 239 -23.81 8.09 -25.99
CA PRO A 239 -25.13 7.50 -25.83
C PRO A 239 -25.00 5.98 -25.80
N LEU A 240 -25.32 5.37 -24.67
CA LEU A 240 -25.39 3.92 -24.51
C LEU A 240 -26.76 3.45 -25.00
N PRO A 241 -26.85 2.65 -26.07
CA PRO A 241 -28.10 2.03 -26.46
C PRO A 241 -28.51 1.05 -25.36
N THR A 242 -29.57 1.37 -24.62
CA THR A 242 -30.18 0.44 -23.69
C THR A 242 -31.21 -0.39 -24.44
N GLU A 243 -30.95 -1.68 -24.60
CA GLU A 243 -31.99 -2.59 -25.05
C GLU A 243 -33.05 -2.68 -23.96
N THR A 244 -34.31 -2.43 -24.33
CA THR A 244 -35.44 -2.62 -23.41
C THR A 244 -35.61 -4.14 -23.23
N PRO A 245 -35.52 -4.68 -22.00
CA PRO A 245 -35.74 -6.09 -21.78
C PRO A 245 -37.14 -6.47 -22.28
N LEU A 246 -37.25 -7.63 -22.93
CA LEU A 246 -38.54 -8.14 -23.37
C LEU A 246 -39.50 -8.22 -22.16
N PRO A 247 -40.78 -7.82 -22.32
CA PRO A 247 -41.75 -7.97 -21.25
C PRO A 247 -41.84 -9.45 -20.84
N PRO A 248 -42.05 -9.74 -19.54
CA PRO A 248 -42.25 -11.11 -19.10
C PRO A 248 -43.45 -11.73 -19.82
N LEU A 249 -43.40 -13.04 -20.08
CA LEU A 249 -44.54 -13.76 -20.68
C LEU A 249 -45.80 -13.57 -19.81
N SER A 250 -46.94 -13.43 -20.48
CA SER A 250 -48.23 -13.37 -19.81
C SER A 250 -48.49 -14.66 -19.01
N LEU A 251 -49.06 -14.53 -17.82
CA LEU A 251 -49.53 -15.69 -17.03
C LEU A 251 -50.60 -16.51 -17.78
N ALA A 252 -51.25 -15.93 -18.79
CA ALA A 252 -52.20 -16.65 -19.65
C ALA A 252 -51.53 -17.64 -20.62
N ASP A 253 -50.24 -17.44 -20.93
CA ASP A 253 -49.45 -18.31 -21.81
C ASP A 253 -48.61 -19.33 -21.01
N ALA A 254 -48.78 -19.36 -19.68
CA ALA A 254 -48.13 -20.34 -18.82
C ALA A 254 -48.77 -21.72 -19.06
N ILE A 255 -48.05 -22.58 -19.77
CA ILE A 255 -48.38 -24.00 -19.88
C ILE A 255 -48.13 -24.62 -18.51
N MET A 256 -49.18 -25.08 -17.83
CA MET A 256 -49.03 -25.94 -16.66
C MET A 256 -48.56 -27.32 -17.13
N GLU A 257 -47.29 -27.63 -16.92
CA GLU A 257 -46.79 -29.02 -16.82
C GLU A 257 -46.75 -29.48 -15.37
#